data_AF-A0A7S4KAQ4-F1
#
_entry.id   AF-A0A7S4KAQ4-F1
#
_cell.length_a   1.000
_cell.length_b   1.000
_cell.length_c   1.000
_cell.angle_alpha   90.00
_cell.angle_beta   90.00
_cell.angle_gamma   90.00
#
_symmetry.space_group_name_H-M   'P 1'
#
loop_
_entity.id
_entity.type
_entity.pdbx_description
1 polymer ?
#
loop_
_entity_poly.entity_id
_entity_poly.type
_entity_poly.pdbx_seq_one_letter_code
_entity_poly.pdbx_strand_id
1 'polypeptide(L)'
;MLTHTLGCPRTFEFRREELRILRGAGSTDADADADSAGDDDVTDDDVTDDQVVESFLHEAIHPDGSLRQYLDCADVVAIVGNTLFAHGAVDARTAGFVPRDSTPFRNPDSKDPPARTCDDPSEWAREMNGYLRRGLDDFDSRPRWDAHRTTRGGEALLALQNRSAMWGRSVVSNCYGDGGCISTVHSGVRRDEALRRARETDDPSSFEGMCSDPADPSVARWLLGGGIRRVVVGHKPTGDCPAVLSASATGVEVVSGDTSFSDTEAEDNRGLALSVVEIVGENAWDNQLRVSGVLRDGTEHRSLFGRLHEGGVDDTAGDAGLGTQLPGGWWVKASTPPLYRLCRGMGRKVEYMSVHMMELDALRSPSTSLPN
;
A
#
# COMPACT_ATOMS: atom_id res chain seq x y z
N MET A 1 26.98 20.72 6.50
CA MET A 1 26.54 19.57 5.68
C MET A 1 26.06 18.47 6.60
N LEU A 2 24.77 18.18 6.59
CA LEU A 2 24.21 17.03 7.32
C LEU A 2 24.63 15.76 6.56
N THR A 3 25.36 14.86 7.23
CA THR A 3 26.02 13.66 6.64
C THR A 3 25.08 12.46 6.44
N HIS A 4 23.84 12.56 6.89
CA HIS A 4 22.86 11.47 6.82
C HIS A 4 21.50 12.01 6.41
N THR A 5 20.97 11.54 5.29
CA THR A 5 19.60 11.79 4.86
C THR A 5 18.69 10.67 5.37
N LEU A 6 17.64 11.04 6.11
CA LEU A 6 16.50 10.17 6.38
C LEU A 6 15.38 10.62 5.45
N GLY A 7 14.81 9.71 4.67
CA GLY A 7 13.65 9.98 3.81
C GLY A 7 13.96 10.35 2.35
N CYS A 8 12.91 10.72 1.61
CA CYS A 8 12.97 11.06 0.19
C CYS A 8 14.02 12.17 -0.04
N PRO A 9 14.92 12.07 -1.05
CA PRO A 9 16.15 12.87 -1.15
C PRO A 9 15.99 14.40 -1.16
N ARG A 10 14.76 14.88 -1.38
CA ARG A 10 14.42 16.30 -1.49
C ARG A 10 13.33 16.73 -0.49
N THR A 11 13.01 15.90 0.50
CA THR A 11 11.90 16.16 1.44
C THR A 11 12.09 17.49 2.17
N PHE A 12 13.33 17.79 2.57
CA PHE A 12 13.67 19.00 3.32
C PHE A 12 13.55 20.25 2.44
N GLU A 13 13.99 20.14 1.19
CA GLU A 13 13.94 21.20 0.18
C GLU A 13 12.51 21.46 -0.28
N PHE A 14 11.71 20.42 -0.51
CA PHE A 14 10.29 20.54 -0.84
C PHE A 14 9.50 21.18 0.30
N ARG A 15 9.75 20.78 1.56
CA ARG A 15 9.10 21.42 2.70
C ARG A 15 9.52 22.88 2.86
N ARG A 16 10.78 23.22 2.55
CA ARG A 16 11.23 24.61 2.55
C ARG A 16 10.48 25.46 1.53
N GLU A 17 10.34 24.95 0.31
CA GLU A 17 9.59 25.61 -0.75
C GLU A 17 8.11 25.80 -0.37
N GLU A 18 7.48 24.76 0.18
CA GLU A 18 6.12 24.83 0.70
C GLU A 18 5.95 25.89 1.79
N LEU A 19 6.88 25.96 2.76
CA LEU A 19 6.84 26.98 3.82
C LEU A 19 6.99 28.40 3.27
N ARG A 20 7.80 28.62 2.22
CA ARG A 20 7.88 29.92 1.53
C ARG A 20 6.54 30.28 0.91
N ILE A 21 5.91 29.35 0.20
CA ILE A 21 4.58 29.55 -0.41
C ILE A 21 3.53 29.88 0.65
N LEU A 22 3.49 29.15 1.77
CA LEU A 22 2.53 29.39 2.86
C LEU A 22 2.71 30.76 3.52
N ARG A 23 3.95 31.25 3.64
CA ARG A 23 4.23 32.62 4.13
C ARG A 23 3.75 33.68 3.16
N GLY A 24 4.05 33.52 1.87
CA GLY A 24 3.60 34.46 0.82
C GLY A 24 2.09 34.45 0.58
N ALA A 25 1.42 33.32 0.80
CA ALA A 25 -0.04 33.24 0.73
C ALA A 25 -0.74 33.91 1.93
N GLY A 26 -0.03 34.09 3.06
CA GLY A 26 -0.51 34.83 4.23
C GLY A 26 -0.23 36.33 4.18
N SER A 27 0.54 36.82 3.19
CA SER A 27 0.93 38.23 3.08
C SER A 27 0.06 39.04 2.09
N THR A 28 -1.08 38.51 1.65
CA THR A 28 -2.05 39.32 0.88
C THR A 28 -2.92 40.14 1.83
N ASP A 29 -2.56 41.42 1.93
CA ASP A 29 -3.35 42.58 2.41
C ASP A 29 -3.21 43.02 3.89
N ALA A 30 -2.17 43.80 4.17
CA ALA A 30 -2.27 45.12 4.83
C ALA A 30 -0.95 45.89 4.62
N ASP A 31 -1.04 47.18 4.30
CA ASP A 31 0.09 48.13 4.17
C ASP A 31 0.82 48.13 2.82
N ALA A 32 0.02 48.30 1.75
CA ALA A 32 0.48 49.02 0.57
C ALA A 32 0.54 50.54 0.88
N ASP A 33 1.45 50.95 1.76
CA ASP A 33 1.94 52.33 1.81
C ASP A 33 3.34 52.37 1.20
N ALA A 34 3.35 52.83 -0.06
CA ALA A 34 4.54 53.15 -0.80
C ALA A 34 5.27 54.33 -0.13
N ASP A 35 6.53 54.11 0.24
CA ASP A 35 7.66 55.06 0.09
C ASP A 35 8.72 54.80 1.17
N SER A 36 9.62 53.86 0.90
CA SER A 36 10.92 53.80 1.57
C SER A 36 11.92 53.07 0.67
N ALA A 37 12.49 53.81 -0.27
CA ALA A 37 13.73 53.43 -0.94
C ALA A 37 14.87 53.49 0.10
N GLY A 38 15.09 52.37 0.78
CA GLY A 38 16.21 52.12 1.68
C GLY A 38 16.95 50.88 1.21
N ASP A 39 18.13 51.12 0.67
CA ASP A 39 19.13 50.17 0.20
C ASP A 39 19.67 49.35 1.39
N ASP A 40 19.17 48.12 1.54
CA ASP A 40 19.82 46.98 2.21
C ASP A 40 19.02 45.71 1.83
N ASP A 41 19.37 45.15 0.67
CA ASP A 41 18.80 43.94 0.07
C ASP A 41 19.20 42.68 0.88
N VAL A 42 18.55 42.50 2.02
CA VAL A 42 18.43 41.20 2.69
C VAL A 42 16.98 40.78 2.52
N THR A 43 16.69 40.00 1.48
CA THR A 43 15.39 39.34 1.35
C THR A 43 15.22 38.40 2.54
N ASP A 44 14.32 38.78 3.47
CA ASP A 44 13.91 38.06 4.69
C ASP A 44 13.12 36.75 4.37
N ASP A 45 13.43 36.13 3.23
CA ASP A 45 12.61 35.12 2.54
C ASP A 45 13.25 33.72 2.56
N ASP A 46 14.36 33.57 3.30
CA ASP A 46 15.02 32.28 3.43
C ASP A 46 14.52 31.52 4.66
N VAL A 47 13.52 30.65 4.44
CA VAL A 47 13.09 29.65 5.41
C VAL A 47 14.33 28.86 5.85
N THR A 48 14.67 28.87 7.14
CA THR A 48 15.89 28.24 7.68
C THR A 48 15.73 26.74 7.90
N ASP A 49 16.84 26.02 8.06
CA ASP A 49 16.83 24.58 8.40
C ASP A 49 16.04 24.32 9.69
N ASP A 50 16.24 25.17 10.71
CA ASP A 50 15.54 25.06 11.99
C ASP A 50 14.02 25.23 11.82
N GLN A 51 13.58 26.14 10.94
CA GLN A 51 12.16 26.32 10.64
C GLN A 51 11.56 25.11 9.91
N VAL A 52 12.32 24.47 9.02
CA VAL A 52 11.89 23.23 8.37
C VAL A 52 11.77 22.11 9.40
N VAL A 53 12.77 21.92 10.27
CA VAL A 53 12.75 20.92 11.34
C VAL A 53 11.57 21.18 12.29
N GLU A 54 11.38 22.41 12.73
CA GLU A 54 10.28 22.78 13.61
C GLU A 54 8.92 22.48 12.96
N SER A 55 8.80 22.69 11.64
CA SER A 55 7.57 22.34 10.92
C SER A 55 7.27 20.83 10.94
N PHE A 56 8.30 19.97 10.82
CA PHE A 56 8.12 18.52 10.94
C PHE A 56 7.78 18.10 12.37
N LEU A 57 8.42 18.74 13.37
CA LEU A 57 8.11 18.50 14.78
C LEU A 57 6.68 18.92 15.10
N HIS A 58 6.24 20.06 14.60
CA HIS A 58 4.86 20.53 14.71
C HIS A 58 3.88 19.50 14.13
N GLU A 59 4.09 19.06 12.88
CA GLU A 59 3.22 18.07 12.24
C GLU A 59 3.14 16.74 13.02
N ALA A 60 4.24 16.28 13.61
CA ALA A 60 4.30 14.97 14.27
C ALA A 60 3.93 14.98 15.76
N ILE A 61 4.14 16.08 16.47
CA ILE A 61 4.03 16.15 17.95
C ILE A 61 2.88 17.07 18.38
N HIS A 62 2.64 18.17 17.66
CA HIS A 62 1.64 19.14 18.08
C HIS A 62 0.22 18.57 17.86
N PRO A 63 -0.73 18.77 18.79
CA PRO A 63 -2.12 18.31 18.61
C PRO A 63 -2.83 18.89 17.38
N ASP A 64 -2.40 20.09 16.96
CA ASP A 64 -2.92 20.75 15.75
C ASP A 64 -2.14 20.37 14.48
N GLY A 65 -1.10 19.53 14.59
CA GLY A 65 -0.36 19.00 13.45
C GLY A 65 -1.24 18.06 12.63
N SER A 66 -1.30 18.28 11.31
CA SER A 66 -2.18 17.49 10.43
C SER A 66 -1.77 16.02 10.37
N LEU A 67 -0.45 15.73 10.35
CA LEU A 67 0.05 14.35 10.39
C LEU A 67 -0.30 13.68 11.73
N ARG A 68 -0.19 14.41 12.83
CA ARG A 68 -0.57 13.92 14.15
C ARG A 68 -2.06 13.58 14.21
N GLN A 69 -2.93 14.50 13.79
CA GLN A 69 -4.37 14.26 13.72
C GLN A 69 -4.72 13.08 12.80
N TYR A 70 -4.02 12.96 11.67
CA TYR A 70 -4.17 11.82 10.77
C TYR A 70 -3.86 10.50 11.48
N LEU A 71 -2.74 10.42 12.21
CA LEU A 71 -2.35 9.22 12.97
C LEU A 71 -3.32 8.91 14.12
N ASP A 72 -3.82 9.92 14.82
CA ASP A 72 -4.80 9.74 15.91
C ASP A 72 -6.14 9.18 15.40
N CYS A 73 -6.49 9.50 14.15
CA CYS A 73 -7.68 8.99 13.47
C CYS A 73 -7.43 7.72 12.64
N ALA A 74 -6.18 7.27 12.53
CA ALA A 74 -5.82 6.16 11.65
C ALA A 74 -6.17 4.80 12.26
N ASP A 75 -6.42 3.85 11.35
CA ASP A 75 -6.45 2.42 11.64
C ASP A 75 -5.35 1.73 10.83
N VAL A 76 -4.68 0.74 11.42
CA VAL A 76 -3.72 -0.11 10.69
C VAL A 76 -4.49 -1.06 9.77
N VAL A 77 -5.63 -1.53 10.25
CA VAL A 77 -6.57 -2.40 9.53
C VAL A 77 -7.98 -1.87 9.76
N ALA A 78 -8.71 -1.61 8.68
CA ALA A 78 -10.12 -1.25 8.76
C ALA A 78 -10.98 -2.34 8.13
N ILE A 79 -12.14 -2.64 8.72
CA ILE A 79 -13.12 -3.56 8.14
C ILE A 79 -14.44 -2.81 7.98
N VAL A 80 -14.95 -2.79 6.75
CA VAL A 80 -16.25 -2.21 6.41
C VAL A 80 -17.08 -3.28 5.71
N GLY A 81 -18.06 -3.81 6.43
CA GLY A 81 -18.84 -4.96 5.99
C GLY A 81 -17.95 -6.16 5.66
N ASN A 82 -18.05 -6.66 4.42
CA ASN A 82 -17.26 -7.81 3.96
C ASN A 82 -15.86 -7.44 3.42
N THR A 83 -15.43 -6.18 3.52
CA THR A 83 -14.16 -5.69 2.96
C THR A 83 -13.17 -5.32 4.07
N LEU A 84 -11.96 -5.84 3.97
CA LEU A 84 -10.81 -5.49 4.81
C LEU A 84 -9.86 -4.55 4.04
N PHE A 85 -9.42 -3.48 4.69
CA PHE A 85 -8.44 -2.52 4.17
C PHE A 85 -7.17 -2.59 5.02
N ALA A 86 -6.02 -2.65 4.36
CA ALA A 86 -4.71 -2.54 5.00
C ALA A 86 -3.72 -1.90 4.03
N HIS A 87 -2.66 -1.25 4.52
CA HIS A 87 -1.68 -0.63 3.61
C HIS A 87 -0.89 -1.66 2.77
N GLY A 88 -0.45 -2.75 3.39
CA GLY A 88 0.46 -3.73 2.78
C GLY A 88 -0.18 -5.04 2.36
N ALA A 89 -0.03 -6.11 3.14
CA ALA A 89 -0.62 -7.42 2.78
C ALA A 89 -1.00 -8.27 3.99
N VAL A 90 -2.08 -9.04 3.83
CA VAL A 90 -2.52 -10.09 4.76
C VAL A 90 -2.08 -11.45 4.22
N ASP A 91 -1.13 -12.10 4.88
CA ASP A 91 -0.56 -13.37 4.43
C ASP A 91 -0.47 -14.36 5.59
N ALA A 92 -0.02 -15.59 5.31
CA ALA A 92 0.04 -16.65 6.32
C ALA A 92 0.93 -16.31 7.55
N ARG A 93 1.74 -15.26 7.48
CA ARG A 93 2.57 -14.77 8.59
C ARG A 93 1.93 -13.59 9.32
N THR A 94 1.10 -12.79 8.66
CA THR A 94 0.43 -11.62 9.25
C THR A 94 -1.00 -11.91 9.72
N ALA A 95 -1.70 -12.86 9.10
CA ALA A 95 -3.05 -13.26 9.47
C ALA A 95 -3.10 -13.69 10.95
N GLY A 96 -3.95 -13.00 11.73
CA GLY A 96 -4.10 -13.24 13.16
C GLY A 96 -2.92 -12.80 14.04
N PHE A 97 -1.79 -12.36 13.48
CA PHE A 97 -0.60 -11.99 14.24
C PHE A 97 -0.71 -10.55 14.80
N VAL A 98 -0.56 -10.40 16.12
CA VAL A 98 -0.45 -9.10 16.78
C VAL A 98 0.95 -8.97 17.41
N PRO A 99 1.77 -7.96 17.04
CA PRO A 99 3.10 -7.76 17.59
C PRO A 99 3.06 -7.37 19.08
N ARG A 100 4.22 -7.44 19.74
CA ARG A 100 4.38 -6.97 21.12
C ARG A 100 4.62 -5.47 21.13
N ASP A 101 4.05 -4.78 22.11
CA ASP A 101 4.27 -3.35 22.30
C ASP A 101 5.76 -3.02 22.53
N SER A 102 6.54 -4.00 23.00
CA SER A 102 7.99 -3.89 23.19
C SER A 102 8.83 -4.24 21.95
N THR A 103 8.23 -4.45 20.78
CA THR A 103 8.98 -4.83 19.57
C THR A 103 9.89 -3.66 19.13
N PRO A 104 11.22 -3.83 19.12
CA PRO A 104 12.15 -2.73 18.83
C PRO A 104 12.28 -2.49 17.31
N PHE A 105 12.57 -1.26 16.92
CA PHE A 105 12.88 -0.93 15.53
C PHE A 105 14.35 -1.22 15.20
N ARG A 106 14.67 -2.49 15.02
CA ARG A 106 16.00 -2.99 14.63
C ARG A 106 15.86 -4.33 13.91
N ASN A 107 16.94 -4.85 13.36
CA ASN A 107 16.99 -6.25 12.96
C ASN A 107 17.04 -7.11 14.24
N PRO A 108 16.01 -7.94 14.50
CA PRO A 108 15.95 -8.76 15.70
C PRO A 108 16.89 -9.97 15.61
N ASP A 109 17.44 -10.39 16.74
CA ASP A 109 18.35 -11.55 16.82
C ASP A 109 17.62 -12.90 16.80
N SER A 110 16.33 -12.92 17.13
CA SER A 110 15.52 -14.15 17.18
C SER A 110 14.04 -13.89 16.93
N LYS A 111 13.34 -14.85 16.31
CA LYS A 111 11.92 -14.70 15.95
C LYS A 111 11.02 -14.66 17.18
N ASP A 112 10.72 -13.45 17.64
CA ASP A 112 9.83 -13.26 18.78
C ASP A 112 8.42 -13.81 18.51
N PRO A 113 7.79 -14.47 19.50
CA PRO A 113 6.40 -14.88 19.37
C PRO A 113 5.47 -13.66 19.44
N PRO A 114 4.24 -13.77 18.90
CA PRO A 114 3.25 -12.70 19.01
C PRO A 114 2.95 -12.31 20.46
N ALA A 115 2.42 -11.10 20.66
CA ALA A 115 1.70 -10.79 21.89
C ALA A 115 0.37 -11.54 21.94
N ARG A 116 -0.31 -11.63 20.79
CA ARG A 116 -1.60 -12.32 20.63
C ARG A 116 -1.70 -12.95 19.24
N THR A 117 -2.40 -14.07 19.19
CA THR A 117 -2.86 -14.69 17.94
C THR A 117 -4.39 -14.69 17.95
N CYS A 118 -4.99 -14.22 16.86
CA CYS A 118 -6.43 -14.08 16.71
C CYS A 118 -6.94 -14.99 15.60
N ASP A 119 -7.95 -15.82 15.90
CA ASP A 119 -8.60 -16.68 14.89
C ASP A 119 -9.66 -15.93 14.09
N ASP A 120 -10.19 -14.83 14.61
CA ASP A 120 -11.17 -13.98 13.96
C ASP A 120 -10.54 -12.70 13.37
N PRO A 121 -10.76 -12.38 12.08
CA PRO A 121 -10.28 -11.15 11.44
C PRO A 121 -10.74 -9.85 12.09
N SER A 122 -11.96 -9.79 12.63
CA SER A 122 -12.48 -8.58 13.28
C SER A 122 -11.82 -8.34 14.64
N GLU A 123 -11.55 -9.42 15.39
CA GLU A 123 -10.71 -9.38 16.58
C GLU A 123 -9.30 -8.93 16.25
N TRP A 124 -8.68 -9.54 15.23
CA TRP A 124 -7.34 -9.19 14.79
C TRP A 124 -7.22 -7.70 14.43
N ALA A 125 -8.16 -7.16 13.64
CA ALA A 125 -8.16 -5.74 13.26
C ALA A 125 -8.23 -4.82 14.49
N ARG A 126 -9.11 -5.13 15.45
CA ARG A 126 -9.23 -4.36 16.71
C ARG A 126 -7.93 -4.37 17.51
N GLU A 127 -7.27 -5.52 17.59
CA GLU A 127 -6.01 -5.66 18.34
C GLU A 127 -4.85 -4.95 17.64
N MET A 128 -4.80 -4.97 16.31
CA MET A 128 -3.84 -4.20 15.51
C MET A 128 -4.04 -2.69 15.65
N ASN A 129 -5.28 -2.20 15.69
CA ASN A 129 -5.56 -0.78 15.91
C ASN A 129 -5.30 -0.40 17.37
N GLY A 130 -5.54 -1.31 18.32
CA GLY A 130 -5.10 -1.15 19.71
C GLY A 130 -3.57 -1.05 19.83
N TYR A 131 -2.82 -1.85 19.05
CA TYR A 131 -1.37 -1.76 18.97
C TYR A 131 -0.89 -0.40 18.44
N LEU A 132 -1.57 0.15 17.43
CA LEU A 132 -1.32 1.52 16.95
C LEU A 132 -1.49 2.54 18.08
N ARG A 133 -2.65 2.53 18.76
CA ARG A 133 -2.96 3.46 19.86
C ARG A 133 -1.89 3.41 20.96
N ARG A 134 -1.54 2.21 21.43
CA ARG A 134 -0.50 2.05 22.46
C ARG A 134 0.88 2.50 22.00
N GLY A 135 1.21 2.31 20.72
CA GLY A 135 2.46 2.82 20.16
C GLY A 135 2.51 4.35 20.05
N LEU A 136 1.38 5.00 19.77
CA LEU A 136 1.26 6.46 19.79
C LEU A 136 1.33 7.00 21.22
N ASP A 137 0.65 6.37 22.18
CA ASP A 137 0.74 6.72 23.61
C ASP A 137 2.19 6.59 24.14
N ASP A 138 2.91 5.54 23.72
CA ASP A 138 4.31 5.37 24.05
C ASP A 138 5.19 6.47 23.43
N PHE A 139 4.93 6.85 22.16
CA PHE A 139 5.59 7.99 21.53
C PHE A 139 5.34 9.29 22.29
N ASP A 140 4.11 9.57 22.72
CA ASP A 140 3.78 10.78 23.48
C ASP A 140 4.49 10.83 24.83
N SER A 141 4.61 9.69 25.49
CA SER A 141 5.29 9.60 26.78
C SER A 141 6.81 9.77 26.67
N ARG A 142 7.40 9.38 25.54
CA ARG A 142 8.86 9.37 25.31
C ARG A 142 9.22 9.76 23.86
N PRO A 143 8.88 10.97 23.38
CA PRO A 143 9.02 11.31 21.96
C PRO A 143 10.48 11.45 21.51
N ARG A 144 11.38 11.58 22.48
CA ARG A 144 12.82 11.72 22.29
C ARG A 144 13.55 10.43 22.66
N TRP A 145 14.70 10.25 22.05
CA TRP A 145 15.68 9.26 22.49
C TRP A 145 16.02 9.47 23.96
N ASP A 146 16.20 8.36 24.68
CA ASP A 146 16.79 8.37 26.02
C ASP A 146 18.24 8.92 25.98
N ALA A 147 18.82 9.17 27.16
CA ALA A 147 20.15 9.74 27.30
C ALA A 147 21.25 8.90 26.60
N HIS A 148 21.03 7.59 26.49
CA HIS A 148 21.97 6.65 25.85
C HIS A 148 21.68 6.44 24.36
N ARG A 149 20.60 7.03 23.81
CA ARG A 149 20.14 6.84 22.42
C ARG A 149 19.92 5.37 22.05
N THR A 150 19.40 4.61 22.99
CA THR A 150 19.10 3.18 22.87
C THR A 150 17.63 2.90 22.62
N THR A 151 16.73 3.76 23.11
CA THR A 151 15.29 3.60 22.93
C THR A 151 14.57 4.94 22.85
N ARG A 152 13.40 4.93 22.22
CA ARG A 152 12.42 6.02 22.27
C ARG A 152 11.00 5.46 22.24
N GLY A 153 10.01 6.32 22.44
CA GLY A 153 8.62 5.96 22.26
C GLY A 153 8.27 5.68 20.80
N GLY A 154 7.31 4.79 20.56
CA GLY A 154 6.78 4.51 19.21
C GLY A 154 7.67 3.62 18.33
N GLU A 155 8.71 3.00 18.89
CA GLU A 155 9.57 2.06 18.16
C GLU A 155 8.78 0.87 17.60
N ALA A 156 7.75 0.43 18.31
CA ALA A 156 6.85 -0.63 17.88
C ALA A 156 6.16 -0.28 16.53
N LEU A 157 5.78 0.98 16.33
CA LEU A 157 5.15 1.43 15.09
C LEU A 157 6.16 1.54 13.94
N LEU A 158 7.36 2.02 14.23
CA LEU A 158 8.46 2.04 13.25
C LEU A 158 8.83 0.62 12.82
N ALA A 159 8.88 -0.31 13.77
CA ALA A 159 9.12 -1.72 13.50
C ALA A 159 8.02 -2.31 12.62
N LEU A 160 6.75 -1.94 12.84
CA LEU A 160 5.64 -2.41 12.01
C LEU A 160 5.79 -1.98 10.53
N GLN A 161 6.46 -0.86 10.25
CA GLN A 161 6.77 -0.39 8.90
C GLN A 161 8.02 -1.05 8.28
N ASN A 162 8.64 -2.02 8.96
CA ASN A 162 9.85 -2.68 8.48
C ASN A 162 9.71 -4.20 8.51
N ARG A 163 9.92 -4.81 7.34
CA ARG A 163 9.77 -6.27 7.17
C ARG A 163 10.78 -7.04 8.01
N SER A 164 12.03 -6.59 8.05
CA SER A 164 13.10 -7.24 8.80
C SER A 164 12.83 -7.15 10.30
N ALA A 165 12.46 -5.97 10.80
CA ALA A 165 12.07 -5.78 12.20
C ALA A 165 10.90 -6.68 12.64
N MET A 166 9.98 -6.96 11.71
CA MET A 166 8.81 -7.83 11.96
C MET A 166 8.99 -9.29 11.54
N TRP A 167 10.18 -9.70 11.08
CA TRP A 167 10.41 -11.06 10.59
C TRP A 167 9.45 -11.48 9.45
N GLY A 168 9.16 -10.54 8.54
CA GLY A 168 8.20 -10.71 7.45
C GLY A 168 6.73 -10.68 7.88
N ARG A 169 6.43 -10.26 9.12
CA ARG A 169 5.07 -10.16 9.69
C ARG A 169 4.53 -8.73 9.73
N SER A 170 4.85 -7.93 8.72
CA SER A 170 4.39 -6.55 8.62
C SER A 170 3.17 -6.46 7.70
N VAL A 171 2.00 -6.13 8.25
CA VAL A 171 0.80 -5.86 7.46
C VAL A 171 0.90 -4.55 6.67
N VAL A 172 1.82 -3.66 7.05
CA VAL A 172 2.02 -2.35 6.42
C VAL A 172 2.99 -2.44 5.25
N SER A 173 4.08 -3.18 5.41
CA SER A 173 5.18 -3.18 4.44
C SER A 173 5.23 -4.43 3.59
N ASN A 174 4.50 -5.50 3.88
CA ASN A 174 4.34 -6.61 2.93
C ASN A 174 3.50 -6.15 1.71
N CYS A 175 3.54 -6.88 0.61
CA CYS A 175 2.77 -6.55 -0.59
C CYS A 175 2.43 -7.79 -1.41
N TYR A 176 1.36 -7.76 -2.20
CA TYR A 176 1.08 -8.80 -3.19
C TYR A 176 1.73 -8.52 -4.55
N GLY A 177 1.67 -7.26 -5.02
CA GLY A 177 1.99 -6.91 -6.40
C GLY A 177 3.44 -7.15 -6.86
N ASP A 178 3.61 -7.65 -8.08
CA ASP A 178 4.92 -7.79 -8.75
C ASP A 178 4.79 -7.51 -10.25
N GLY A 179 5.66 -6.65 -10.80
CA GLY A 179 5.68 -6.37 -12.23
C GLY A 179 4.34 -5.89 -12.79
N GLY A 180 3.61 -5.05 -12.05
CA GLY A 180 2.29 -4.57 -12.46
C GLY A 180 1.16 -5.61 -12.41
N CYS A 181 1.43 -6.81 -11.89
CA CYS A 181 0.47 -7.91 -11.72
C CYS A 181 0.18 -8.12 -10.23
N ILE A 182 -0.96 -8.75 -9.90
CA ILE A 182 -1.29 -9.07 -8.50
C ILE A 182 -0.37 -10.15 -7.91
N SER A 183 0.18 -11.01 -8.78
CA SER A 183 1.20 -12.00 -8.46
C SER A 183 1.90 -12.48 -9.74
N THR A 184 3.12 -12.99 -9.63
CA THR A 184 3.92 -13.54 -10.74
C THR A 184 4.63 -14.82 -10.31
N VAL A 185 4.99 -15.69 -11.26
CA VAL A 185 5.83 -16.87 -11.00
C VAL A 185 7.16 -16.46 -10.34
N HIS A 186 7.77 -15.37 -10.83
CA HIS A 186 8.99 -14.82 -10.26
C HIS A 186 8.82 -14.45 -8.77
N SER A 187 7.73 -13.78 -8.41
CA SER A 187 7.46 -13.43 -7.02
C SER A 187 7.26 -14.66 -6.13
N GLY A 188 6.68 -15.73 -6.67
CA GLY A 188 6.55 -17.04 -6.00
C GLY A 188 7.91 -17.66 -5.71
N VAL A 189 8.79 -17.74 -6.71
CA VAL A 189 10.16 -18.26 -6.54
C VAL A 189 10.92 -17.46 -5.49
N ARG A 190 10.88 -16.12 -5.56
CA ARG A 190 11.54 -15.26 -4.57
C ARG A 190 10.99 -15.45 -3.16
N ARG A 191 9.68 -15.66 -3.03
CA ARG A 191 9.04 -15.95 -1.75
C ARG A 191 9.54 -17.27 -1.16
N ASP A 192 9.62 -18.32 -1.97
CA ASP A 192 10.10 -19.64 -1.53
C ASP A 192 11.58 -19.61 -1.12
N GLU A 193 12.42 -18.93 -1.91
CA GLU A 193 13.83 -18.73 -1.60
C GLU A 193 14.04 -17.97 -0.29
N ALA A 194 13.30 -16.89 -0.09
CA ALA A 194 13.40 -16.09 1.13
C ALA A 194 12.88 -16.84 2.36
N LEU A 195 11.79 -17.61 2.23
CA LEU A 195 11.31 -18.51 3.29
C LEU A 195 12.34 -19.59 3.63
N ARG A 196 13.00 -20.16 2.62
CA ARG A 196 14.06 -21.15 2.80
C ARG A 196 15.26 -20.54 3.51
N ARG A 197 15.77 -19.39 3.03
CA ARG A 197 16.89 -18.67 3.66
C ARG A 197 16.59 -18.30 5.11
N ALA A 198 15.41 -17.74 5.38
CA ALA A 198 15.01 -17.40 6.75
C ALA A 198 15.03 -18.60 7.71
N ARG A 199 14.72 -19.82 7.22
CA ARG A 199 14.80 -21.06 8.02
C ARG A 199 16.23 -21.56 8.21
N GLU A 200 17.08 -21.40 7.19
CA GLU A 200 18.45 -21.93 7.20
C GLU A 200 19.43 -21.01 7.95
N THR A 201 19.25 -19.70 7.87
CA THR A 201 20.21 -18.71 8.36
C THR A 201 19.69 -17.86 9.52
N ASP A 202 18.42 -18.03 9.92
CA ASP A 202 17.73 -17.22 10.93
C ASP A 202 17.87 -15.70 10.68
N ASP A 203 17.90 -15.30 9.41
CA ASP A 203 18.19 -13.93 8.98
C ASP A 203 16.89 -13.19 8.62
N PRO A 204 16.45 -12.21 9.43
CA PRO A 204 15.22 -11.45 9.16
C PRO A 204 15.30 -10.59 7.89
N SER A 205 16.49 -10.27 7.38
CA SER A 205 16.63 -9.53 6.11
C SER A 205 16.19 -10.35 4.90
N SER A 206 16.02 -11.67 5.06
CA SER A 206 15.50 -12.55 4.01
C SER A 206 14.12 -12.11 3.50
N PHE A 207 13.33 -11.39 4.31
CA PHE A 207 11.99 -10.93 3.93
C PHE A 207 11.98 -9.63 3.11
N GLU A 208 13.14 -9.01 2.89
CA GLU A 208 13.25 -7.80 2.08
C GLU A 208 12.90 -8.07 0.61
N GLY A 209 12.00 -7.25 0.04
CA GLY A 209 11.60 -7.34 -1.36
C GLY A 209 10.77 -8.58 -1.74
N MET A 210 10.37 -9.43 -0.79
CA MET A 210 9.43 -10.54 -1.02
C MET A 210 8.00 -10.02 -1.30
N CYS A 211 7.24 -10.68 -2.18
CA CYS A 211 5.79 -10.47 -2.26
C CYS A 211 5.04 -11.65 -1.64
N SER A 212 3.98 -11.34 -0.91
CA SER A 212 3.05 -12.28 -0.30
C SER A 212 2.23 -13.02 -1.37
N ASP A 213 1.64 -14.15 -0.99
CA ASP A 213 0.76 -14.91 -1.88
C ASP A 213 -0.70 -14.44 -1.71
N PRO A 214 -1.30 -13.75 -2.70
CA PRO A 214 -2.71 -13.34 -2.59
C PRO A 214 -3.67 -14.53 -2.72
N ALA A 215 -3.21 -15.69 -3.19
CA ALA A 215 -4.04 -16.87 -3.43
C ALA A 215 -3.83 -17.96 -2.36
N ASP A 216 -3.22 -17.64 -1.21
CA ASP A 216 -2.99 -18.62 -0.14
C ASP A 216 -4.33 -19.15 0.42
N PRO A 217 -4.61 -20.47 0.30
CA PRO A 217 -5.89 -21.04 0.71
C PRO A 217 -6.10 -21.03 2.23
N SER A 218 -5.02 -21.00 3.02
CA SER A 218 -5.13 -20.91 4.48
C SER A 218 -5.56 -19.51 4.93
N VAL A 219 -5.00 -18.48 4.28
CA VAL A 219 -5.36 -17.08 4.51
C VAL A 219 -6.78 -16.80 4.03
N ALA A 220 -7.13 -17.27 2.82
CA ALA A 220 -8.49 -17.15 2.31
C ALA A 220 -9.51 -17.80 3.25
N ARG A 221 -9.23 -19.01 3.77
CA ARG A 221 -10.12 -19.66 4.74
C ARG A 221 -10.27 -18.85 6.03
N TRP A 222 -9.18 -18.29 6.56
CA TRP A 222 -9.22 -17.46 7.75
C TRP A 222 -10.06 -16.19 7.53
N LEU A 223 -9.87 -15.50 6.39
CA LEU A 223 -10.68 -14.33 6.00
C LEU A 223 -12.17 -14.67 5.84
N LEU A 224 -12.48 -15.73 5.09
CA LEU A 224 -13.85 -16.18 4.85
C LEU A 224 -14.56 -16.60 6.14
N GLY A 225 -13.82 -17.20 7.08
CA GLY A 225 -14.33 -17.57 8.40
C GLY A 225 -14.80 -16.37 9.23
N GLY A 226 -14.17 -15.21 9.04
CA GLY A 226 -14.60 -13.93 9.62
C GLY A 226 -15.59 -13.12 8.78
N GLY A 227 -16.14 -13.70 7.71
CA GLY A 227 -17.06 -13.01 6.80
C GLY A 227 -16.39 -12.03 5.82
N ILE A 228 -15.06 -12.00 5.76
CA ILE A 228 -14.32 -11.15 4.80
C ILE A 228 -14.32 -11.83 3.43
N ARG A 229 -14.76 -11.08 2.41
CA ARG A 229 -14.83 -11.50 1.01
C ARG A 229 -13.92 -10.67 0.10
N ARG A 230 -13.48 -9.49 0.55
CA ARG A 230 -12.54 -8.64 -0.18
C ARG A 230 -11.42 -8.13 0.72
N VAL A 231 -10.21 -8.04 0.17
CA VAL A 231 -9.06 -7.36 0.79
C VAL A 231 -8.57 -6.27 -0.16
N VAL A 232 -8.47 -5.02 0.31
CA VAL A 232 -7.96 -3.87 -0.44
C VAL A 232 -6.65 -3.41 0.18
N VAL A 233 -5.61 -3.31 -0.65
CA VAL A 233 -4.25 -2.98 -0.23
C VAL A 233 -3.50 -2.04 -1.19
N GLY A 234 -2.28 -1.65 -0.81
CA GLY A 234 -1.33 -0.92 -1.65
C GLY A 234 0.13 -1.36 -1.42
N HIS A 235 0.96 -0.39 -1.02
CA HIS A 235 2.41 -0.49 -0.78
C HIS A 235 3.32 -0.63 -2.00
N LYS A 236 3.05 -1.58 -2.91
CA LYS A 236 3.85 -1.76 -4.12
C LYS A 236 3.06 -1.38 -5.36
N PRO A 237 3.58 -0.49 -6.22
CA PRO A 237 2.90 -0.05 -7.42
C PRO A 237 2.56 -1.21 -8.35
N THR A 238 1.36 -1.15 -8.91
CA THR A 238 0.82 -2.17 -9.80
C THR A 238 0.58 -1.68 -11.22
N GLY A 239 1.20 -0.57 -11.63
CA GLY A 239 1.16 -0.07 -13.00
C GLY A 239 0.02 0.91 -13.26
N ASP A 240 -0.54 0.89 -14.47
CA ASP A 240 -1.50 1.88 -14.98
C ASP A 240 -2.96 1.65 -14.61
N CYS A 241 -3.24 0.60 -13.84
CA CYS A 241 -4.54 0.23 -13.30
C CYS A 241 -4.30 -0.66 -12.07
N PRO A 242 -5.19 -0.66 -11.05
CA PRO A 242 -5.15 -1.60 -9.95
C PRO A 242 -5.00 -3.04 -10.41
N ALA A 243 -4.20 -3.83 -9.70
CA ALA A 243 -4.13 -5.26 -9.92
C ALA A 243 -5.14 -5.98 -9.03
N VAL A 244 -5.92 -6.89 -9.61
CA VAL A 244 -6.99 -7.61 -8.89
C VAL A 244 -6.80 -9.11 -9.05
N LEU A 245 -6.97 -9.85 -7.96
CA LEU A 245 -7.24 -11.29 -7.97
C LEU A 245 -8.74 -11.49 -7.81
N SER A 246 -9.37 -12.13 -8.81
CA SER A 246 -10.79 -12.45 -8.76
C SER A 246 -11.13 -13.38 -7.59
N ALA A 247 -12.28 -13.16 -6.96
CA ALA A 247 -12.81 -14.04 -5.93
C ALA A 247 -13.03 -15.49 -6.42
N SER A 248 -13.15 -15.72 -7.73
CA SER A 248 -13.21 -17.08 -8.28
C SER A 248 -11.99 -17.94 -7.96
N ALA A 249 -10.83 -17.34 -7.63
CA ALA A 249 -9.61 -18.06 -7.31
C ALA A 249 -9.63 -18.75 -5.93
N THR A 250 -10.17 -18.07 -4.90
CA THR A 250 -10.09 -18.54 -3.50
C THR A 250 -11.36 -18.29 -2.68
N GLY A 251 -12.36 -17.63 -3.25
CA GLY A 251 -13.52 -17.05 -2.57
C GLY A 251 -13.29 -15.64 -2.04
N VAL A 252 -12.05 -15.13 -2.06
CA VAL A 252 -11.68 -13.78 -1.61
C VAL A 252 -11.14 -12.96 -2.77
N GLU A 253 -11.74 -11.80 -3.03
CA GLU A 253 -11.21 -10.82 -3.98
C GLU A 253 -10.06 -10.03 -3.34
N VAL A 254 -8.93 -9.88 -4.04
CA VAL A 254 -7.80 -9.07 -3.56
C VAL A 254 -7.54 -7.93 -4.53
N VAL A 255 -7.54 -6.70 -4.03
CA VAL A 255 -7.38 -5.48 -4.82
C VAL A 255 -6.12 -4.75 -4.36
N SER A 256 -5.13 -4.62 -5.22
CA SER A 256 -3.96 -3.77 -5.01
C SER A 256 -4.18 -2.45 -5.74
N GLY A 257 -4.52 -1.39 -5.00
CA GLY A 257 -4.89 -0.07 -5.52
C GLY A 257 -3.73 0.92 -5.67
N ASP A 258 -2.49 0.52 -5.38
CA ASP A 258 -1.33 1.40 -5.54
C ASP A 258 -0.94 1.55 -7.01
N THR A 259 -1.15 2.75 -7.55
CA THR A 259 -0.83 3.17 -8.92
C THR A 259 0.21 4.30 -8.95
N SER A 260 1.04 4.44 -7.91
CA SER A 260 1.94 5.60 -7.76
C SER A 260 3.07 5.70 -8.79
N PHE A 261 3.25 4.67 -9.65
CA PHE A 261 4.23 4.62 -10.74
C PHE A 261 3.59 4.03 -12.00
N SER A 262 2.45 4.59 -12.41
CA SER A 262 1.72 4.16 -13.60
C SER A 262 2.45 4.46 -14.91
N ASP A 263 3.23 5.54 -14.94
CA ASP A 263 4.02 5.97 -16.09
C ASP A 263 5.33 6.61 -15.63
N THR A 264 6.39 5.81 -15.54
CA THR A 264 7.72 6.27 -15.11
C THR A 264 8.43 7.17 -16.12
N GLU A 265 7.87 7.36 -17.32
CA GLU A 265 8.40 8.29 -18.32
C GLU A 265 7.84 9.71 -18.15
N ALA A 266 6.72 9.86 -17.41
CA ALA A 266 6.16 11.14 -17.05
C ALA A 266 6.90 11.79 -15.87
N GLU A 267 6.89 13.12 -15.82
CA GLU A 267 7.57 13.91 -14.77
C GLU A 267 7.09 13.58 -13.35
N ASP A 268 5.78 13.31 -13.21
CA ASP A 268 5.14 12.96 -11.94
C ASP A 268 5.06 11.46 -11.67
N ASN A 269 5.62 10.63 -12.56
CA ASN A 269 5.54 9.15 -12.56
C ASN A 269 4.11 8.57 -12.76
N ARG A 270 3.11 9.40 -13.10
CA ARG A 270 1.72 8.97 -13.32
C ARG A 270 1.25 9.20 -14.75
N GLY A 271 1.66 10.31 -15.37
CA GLY A 271 1.24 10.66 -16.72
C GLY A 271 -0.28 10.84 -16.81
N LEU A 272 -0.90 10.25 -17.84
CA LEU A 272 -2.36 10.30 -18.00
C LEU A 272 -3.13 9.32 -17.12
N ALA A 273 -2.42 8.42 -16.43
CA ALA A 273 -3.07 7.32 -15.72
C ALA A 273 -3.84 7.83 -14.49
N LEU A 274 -5.12 7.47 -14.45
CA LEU A 274 -6.03 7.76 -13.34
C LEU A 274 -6.82 6.49 -13.06
N SER A 275 -6.93 6.13 -11.79
CA SER A 275 -7.76 4.99 -11.39
C SER A 275 -8.65 5.35 -10.22
N VAL A 276 -9.91 4.98 -10.34
CA VAL A 276 -10.94 5.08 -9.31
C VAL A 276 -11.33 3.66 -8.93
N VAL A 277 -11.22 3.34 -7.63
CA VAL A 277 -11.64 2.07 -7.04
C VAL A 277 -12.88 2.34 -6.20
N GLU A 278 -14.01 1.77 -6.60
CA GLU A 278 -15.28 1.92 -5.88
C GLU A 278 -15.79 0.56 -5.42
N ILE A 279 -16.33 0.53 -4.21
CA ILE A 279 -17.07 -0.61 -3.67
C ILE A 279 -18.52 -0.16 -3.52
N VAL A 280 -19.39 -0.76 -4.31
CA VAL A 280 -20.79 -0.30 -4.44
C VAL A 280 -21.74 -1.48 -4.34
N GLY A 281 -22.86 -1.29 -3.67
CA GLY A 281 -23.77 -2.39 -3.37
C GLY A 281 -25.04 -1.92 -2.69
N GLU A 282 -25.92 -2.87 -2.40
CA GLU A 282 -27.12 -2.61 -1.60
C GLU A 282 -26.75 -2.27 -0.15
N ASN A 283 -25.67 -2.87 0.36
CA ASN A 283 -25.12 -2.60 1.68
C ASN A 283 -23.64 -3.04 1.77
N ALA A 284 -23.02 -2.88 2.94
CA ALA A 284 -21.60 -3.18 3.15
C ALA A 284 -21.24 -4.69 3.04
N TRP A 285 -22.22 -5.59 3.11
CA TRP A 285 -22.03 -7.04 3.03
C TRP A 285 -22.38 -7.64 1.67
N ASP A 286 -23.06 -6.85 0.84
CA ASP A 286 -23.54 -7.23 -0.47
C ASP A 286 -23.20 -6.11 -1.48
N ASN A 287 -22.06 -6.28 -2.14
CA ASN A 287 -21.43 -5.24 -2.93
C ASN A 287 -20.54 -5.80 -4.05
N GLN A 288 -20.05 -4.90 -4.89
CA GLN A 288 -19.30 -5.21 -6.11
C GLN A 288 -18.16 -4.20 -6.26
N LEU A 289 -17.03 -4.67 -6.77
CA LEU A 289 -15.89 -3.83 -7.11
C LEU A 289 -16.09 -3.22 -8.49
N ARG A 290 -15.88 -1.90 -8.58
CA ARG A 290 -15.76 -1.15 -9.83
C ARG A 290 -14.39 -0.51 -9.90
N VAL A 291 -13.73 -0.69 -11.03
CA VAL A 291 -12.46 0.01 -11.31
C VAL A 291 -12.60 0.74 -12.63
N SER A 292 -12.44 2.05 -12.62
CA SER A 292 -12.57 2.88 -13.82
C SER A 292 -11.53 3.99 -13.86
N GLY A 293 -11.33 4.58 -15.02
CA GLY A 293 -10.44 5.72 -15.19
C GLY A 293 -9.77 5.70 -16.56
N VAL A 294 -8.52 6.11 -16.60
CA VAL A 294 -7.73 6.30 -17.81
C VAL A 294 -6.41 5.54 -17.63
N LEU A 295 -6.05 4.71 -18.62
CA LEU A 295 -4.78 3.98 -18.65
C LEU A 295 -3.63 4.92 -19.08
N ARG A 296 -2.38 4.45 -18.96
CA ARG A 296 -1.20 5.25 -19.32
C ARG A 296 -1.19 5.72 -20.79
N ASP A 297 -1.84 4.97 -21.68
CA ASP A 297 -1.94 5.30 -23.12
C ASP A 297 -3.14 6.20 -23.44
N GLY A 298 -3.83 6.72 -22.43
CA GLY A 298 -5.02 7.57 -22.58
C GLY A 298 -6.32 6.80 -22.81
N THR A 299 -6.29 5.46 -22.87
CA THR A 299 -7.49 4.66 -23.06
C THR A 299 -8.37 4.69 -21.81
N GLU A 300 -9.64 5.06 -21.96
CA GLU A 300 -10.61 4.94 -20.88
C GLU A 300 -10.96 3.47 -20.61
N HIS A 301 -11.09 3.11 -19.33
CA HIS A 301 -11.46 1.76 -18.94
C HIS A 301 -12.58 1.76 -17.89
N ARG A 302 -13.36 0.69 -17.89
CA ARG A 302 -14.40 0.43 -16.89
C ARG A 302 -14.56 -1.06 -16.67
N SER A 303 -14.11 -1.50 -15.52
CA SER A 303 -14.08 -2.90 -15.08
C SER A 303 -15.14 -3.11 -14.00
N LEU A 304 -15.96 -4.13 -14.17
CA LEU A 304 -17.01 -4.53 -13.21
C LEU A 304 -16.75 -5.99 -12.81
N PHE A 305 -16.43 -6.23 -11.54
CA PHE A 305 -16.08 -7.57 -11.05
C PHE A 305 -17.31 -8.30 -10.49
N GLY A 306 -17.17 -9.56 -10.09
CA GLY A 306 -18.23 -10.35 -9.44
C GLY A 306 -18.88 -9.63 -8.26
N ARG A 307 -20.18 -9.82 -8.06
CA ARG A 307 -20.89 -9.35 -6.85
C ARG A 307 -20.55 -10.31 -5.69
N LEU A 308 -20.19 -9.76 -4.54
CA LEU A 308 -19.81 -10.50 -3.34
C LEU A 308 -20.87 -10.34 -2.26
N HIS A 309 -21.37 -11.46 -1.75
CA HIS A 309 -22.39 -11.50 -0.70
C HIS A 309 -22.17 -12.68 0.27
N GLU A 310 -23.02 -12.79 1.29
CA GLU A 310 -22.92 -13.87 2.29
C GLU A 310 -22.97 -15.26 1.66
N GLY A 311 -23.91 -15.46 0.72
CA GLY A 311 -24.06 -16.69 -0.08
C GLY A 311 -22.92 -17.01 -1.06
N GLY A 312 -21.91 -16.15 -1.23
CA GLY A 312 -20.74 -16.42 -2.08
C GLY A 312 -20.46 -15.33 -3.11
N VAL A 313 -19.96 -15.77 -4.27
CA VAL A 313 -19.63 -14.94 -5.43
C VAL A 313 -20.72 -15.13 -6.49
N ASP A 314 -21.33 -14.04 -6.94
CA ASP A 314 -22.20 -14.02 -8.12
C ASP A 314 -21.39 -13.53 -9.33
N ASP A 315 -20.84 -14.49 -10.07
CA ASP A 315 -20.07 -14.26 -11.29
C ASP A 315 -20.96 -13.91 -12.50
N THR A 316 -22.29 -13.96 -12.37
CA THR A 316 -23.20 -13.47 -13.42
C THR A 316 -23.32 -11.95 -13.41
N ALA A 317 -22.98 -11.33 -12.27
CA ALA A 317 -22.89 -9.89 -12.12
C ALA A 317 -21.45 -9.43 -12.37
N GLY A 318 -21.19 -8.84 -13.53
CA GLY A 318 -19.87 -8.33 -13.91
C GLY A 318 -19.18 -9.20 -14.96
N ASP A 319 -17.86 -9.14 -14.99
CA ASP A 319 -17.02 -9.76 -16.00
C ASP A 319 -16.08 -10.78 -15.36
N ALA A 320 -16.39 -12.07 -15.58
CA ALA A 320 -15.64 -13.20 -15.05
C ALA A 320 -14.21 -13.34 -15.64
N GLY A 321 -13.88 -12.60 -16.70
CA GLY A 321 -12.55 -12.55 -17.27
C GLY A 321 -11.56 -11.79 -16.39
N LEU A 322 -12.02 -10.73 -15.71
CA LEU A 322 -11.17 -9.79 -14.97
C LEU A 322 -10.48 -10.44 -13.77
N GLY A 323 -9.24 -10.01 -13.52
CA GLY A 323 -8.47 -10.48 -12.36
C GLY A 323 -8.12 -11.97 -12.43
N THR A 324 -8.11 -12.55 -13.63
CA THR A 324 -7.70 -13.94 -13.86
C THR A 324 -6.35 -14.01 -14.57
N GLN A 325 -5.57 -15.05 -14.25
CA GLN A 325 -4.30 -15.34 -14.93
C GLN A 325 -4.55 -16.26 -16.13
N LEU A 326 -3.90 -15.93 -17.24
CA LEU A 326 -3.85 -16.69 -18.49
C LEU A 326 -2.51 -17.43 -18.61
N PRO A 327 -2.40 -18.42 -19.52
CA PRO A 327 -1.12 -19.01 -19.90
C PRO A 327 -0.06 -17.97 -20.24
N GLY A 328 1.20 -18.31 -19.98
CA GLY A 328 2.34 -17.41 -20.24
C GLY A 328 2.49 -16.28 -19.21
N GLY A 329 1.68 -16.25 -18.15
CA GLY A 329 1.80 -15.30 -17.03
C GLY A 329 1.06 -13.98 -17.23
N TRP A 330 0.21 -13.89 -18.25
CA TRP A 330 -0.63 -12.72 -18.52
C TRP A 330 -1.81 -12.65 -17.55
N TRP A 331 -2.18 -11.44 -17.14
CA TRP A 331 -3.33 -11.17 -16.29
C TRP A 331 -4.32 -10.28 -17.03
N VAL A 332 -5.62 -10.58 -16.91
CA VAL A 332 -6.68 -9.70 -17.40
C VAL A 332 -6.86 -8.56 -16.42
N LYS A 333 -6.36 -7.38 -16.78
CA LYS A 333 -6.20 -6.25 -15.86
C LYS A 333 -7.39 -5.30 -15.89
N ALA A 334 -7.85 -4.93 -17.09
CA ALA A 334 -8.96 -4.01 -17.25
C ALA A 334 -9.81 -4.33 -18.48
N SER A 335 -11.08 -3.92 -18.42
CA SER A 335 -12.01 -3.97 -19.54
C SER A 335 -12.01 -2.62 -20.27
N THR A 336 -11.71 -2.67 -21.56
CA THR A 336 -11.68 -1.52 -22.49
C THR A 336 -12.46 -1.91 -23.75
N PRO A 337 -13.81 -2.05 -23.69
CA PRO A 337 -14.59 -2.68 -24.74
C PRO A 337 -14.30 -2.09 -26.14
N PRO A 338 -14.12 -2.94 -27.18
CA PRO A 338 -14.35 -4.39 -27.21
C PRO A 338 -13.13 -5.24 -26.80
N LEU A 339 -12.13 -4.64 -26.15
CA LEU A 339 -10.86 -5.27 -25.81
C LEU A 339 -10.72 -5.50 -24.30
N TYR A 340 -9.88 -6.45 -23.93
CA TYR A 340 -9.24 -6.50 -22.62
C TYR A 340 -7.86 -5.87 -22.68
N ARG A 341 -7.49 -5.16 -21.63
CA ARG A 341 -6.11 -4.84 -21.31
C ARG A 341 -5.52 -5.99 -20.50
N LEU A 342 -4.47 -6.60 -21.01
CA LEU A 342 -3.68 -7.60 -20.31
C LEU A 342 -2.38 -7.00 -19.80
N CYS A 343 -1.83 -7.55 -18.72
CA CYS A 343 -0.47 -7.25 -18.28
C CYS A 343 0.33 -8.50 -17.92
N ARG A 344 1.64 -8.43 -18.08
CA ARG A 344 2.61 -9.39 -17.54
C ARG A 344 3.80 -8.60 -17.04
N GLY A 345 4.55 -9.13 -16.09
CA GLY A 345 5.76 -8.44 -15.66
C GLY A 345 6.56 -9.19 -14.61
N MET A 346 7.63 -8.53 -14.18
CA MET A 346 8.57 -9.05 -13.20
C MET A 346 9.26 -7.90 -12.47
N GLY A 347 9.21 -7.89 -11.14
CA GLY A 347 9.88 -6.87 -10.33
C GLY A 347 9.33 -5.47 -10.62
N ARG A 348 10.15 -4.62 -11.23
CA ARG A 348 9.82 -3.23 -11.62
C ARG A 348 9.43 -3.06 -13.09
N LYS A 349 9.35 -4.16 -13.86
CA LYS A 349 9.02 -4.12 -15.29
C LYS A 349 7.63 -4.70 -15.52
N VAL A 350 6.86 -4.04 -16.37
CA VAL A 350 5.53 -4.46 -16.81
C VAL A 350 5.40 -4.24 -18.30
N GLU A 351 4.75 -5.18 -18.96
CA GLU A 351 4.33 -5.11 -20.35
C GLU A 351 2.82 -5.25 -20.44
N TYR A 352 2.27 -4.68 -21.51
CA TYR A 352 0.84 -4.62 -21.74
C TYR A 352 0.52 -5.10 -23.14
N MET A 353 -0.64 -5.74 -23.29
CA MET A 353 -1.24 -5.98 -24.59
C MET A 353 -2.74 -5.77 -24.53
N SER A 354 -3.37 -5.59 -25.68
CA SER A 354 -4.82 -5.58 -25.80
C SER A 354 -5.27 -6.76 -26.65
N VAL A 355 -6.30 -7.47 -26.19
CA VAL A 355 -6.87 -8.63 -26.91
C VAL A 355 -8.36 -8.45 -27.06
N HIS A 356 -8.94 -8.95 -28.15
CA HIS A 356 -10.39 -8.86 -28.32
C HIS A 356 -11.09 -9.75 -27.29
N MET A 357 -12.20 -9.28 -26.71
CA MET A 357 -12.89 -10.02 -25.63
C MET A 357 -13.32 -11.43 -26.05
N MET A 358 -13.76 -11.59 -27.30
CA MET A 358 -14.15 -12.89 -27.87
C MET A 358 -12.98 -13.88 -28.02
N GLU A 359 -11.74 -13.40 -28.00
CA GLU A 359 -10.55 -14.24 -28.14
C GLU A 359 -10.03 -14.74 -26.78
N LEU A 360 -10.54 -14.20 -25.66
CA LEU A 360 -10.04 -14.53 -24.33
C LEU A 360 -10.12 -16.04 -24.03
N ASP A 361 -11.23 -16.68 -24.40
CA ASP A 361 -11.42 -18.12 -24.16
C ASP A 361 -10.43 -18.98 -24.96
N ALA A 362 -10.08 -18.56 -26.17
CA ALA A 362 -9.06 -19.23 -26.97
C ALA A 362 -7.66 -19.13 -26.32
N LEU A 363 -7.39 -18.03 -25.62
CA LEU A 363 -6.13 -17.79 -24.90
C LEU A 363 -6.03 -18.57 -23.59
N ARG A 364 -7.14 -19.03 -23.01
CA ARG A 364 -7.13 -19.89 -21.81
C ARG A 364 -6.61 -21.31 -22.12
N SER A 365 -6.62 -21.72 -23.39
CA SER A 365 -6.16 -23.05 -23.79
C SER A 365 -4.63 -23.16 -23.74
N PRO A 366 -4.05 -24.18 -23.07
CA PRO A 366 -2.59 -24.35 -22.94
C PRO A 366 -1.83 -24.47 -24.27
N SER A 367 -2.54 -24.83 -25.35
CA SER A 367 -1.99 -25.02 -26.70
C SER A 367 -1.82 -23.71 -27.49
N THR A 368 -2.40 -22.60 -27.02
CA THR A 368 -2.36 -21.33 -27.72
C THR A 368 -1.16 -20.53 -27.22
N SER A 369 -0.09 -20.46 -28.00
CA SER A 369 1.03 -19.57 -27.71
C SER A 369 0.61 -18.13 -27.97
N LEU A 370 0.61 -17.28 -26.93
CA LEU A 370 0.53 -15.84 -27.10
C LEU A 370 1.79 -15.35 -27.86
N PRO A 371 1.67 -14.36 -28.75
CA PRO A 371 2.83 -13.75 -29.38
C PRO A 371 3.80 -13.26 -28.30
N ASN A 372 5.09 -13.54 -28.49
CA ASN A 372 6.16 -13.18 -27.57
C ASN A 372 6.34 -11.67 -27.45
#